data_AF-A0A2C5Y5A0-F1
#
_entry.id   AF-A0A2C5Y5A0-F1
#
_cell.length_a   1.000
_cell.length_b   1.000
_cell.length_c   1.000
_cell.angle_alpha   90.00
_cell.angle_beta   90.00
_cell.angle_gamma   90.00
#
_symmetry.space_group_name_H-M   'P 1'
#
loop_
_entity.id
_entity.type
_entity.pdbx_description
1 polymer ?
#
loop_
_entity_poly.entity_id
_entity_poly.type
_entity_poly.pdbx_seq_one_letter_code
_entity_poly.pdbx_strand_id
1 'polypeptide(L)'
;MHLTTARDIRSSPQPRATYTQLHSDDITALSTHPLLPGTLLSASADGLVSMHDTRIADEDEATLLTRNLGASVHRAGFLSPEMLFALSSDELFALYPVHHGKTLEFGDLRNVLACRYVADVLPKTDGSGAILGAGNQEYLFLLLLLYYLVPITEALTISSEQAFNMMLLSRSSDTNWSFDPAASIRLPGAHGAEVVRAYCFFDEHQLVFTAGEDGCIKAWRPGG
;
A
#
# COMPACT_ATOMS: atom_id res chain seq x y z
N MET A 1 -9.32 34.62 -6.69
CA MET A 1 -8.08 35.06 -6.01
C MET A 1 -7.49 33.83 -5.35
N HIS A 2 -6.47 33.21 -5.96
CA HIS A 2 -5.78 32.05 -5.39
C HIS A 2 -4.98 32.49 -4.16
N LEU A 3 -5.14 31.81 -3.03
CA LEU A 3 -4.23 31.93 -1.91
C LEU A 3 -3.62 30.56 -1.60
N THR A 4 -2.61 30.21 -2.40
CA THR A 4 -1.68 29.12 -2.13
C THR A 4 -0.83 29.55 -0.93
N THR A 5 -1.15 29.11 0.28
CA THR A 5 -0.24 29.30 1.42
C THR A 5 0.82 28.20 1.37
N ALA A 6 1.83 28.40 0.52
CA ALA A 6 3.10 27.71 0.68
C ALA A 6 3.71 28.17 2.01
N ARG A 7 3.84 27.26 2.99
CA ARG A 7 4.49 27.59 4.27
C ARG A 7 6.00 27.67 4.06
N ASP A 8 6.59 28.74 4.55
CA ASP A 8 8.04 28.92 4.60
C ASP A 8 8.63 28.06 5.73
N ILE A 9 9.37 27.00 5.36
CA ILE A 9 10.03 26.06 6.28
C ILE A 9 11.17 26.69 7.11
N ARG A 10 11.50 27.97 6.88
CA ARG A 10 12.64 28.67 7.51
C ARG A 10 12.26 29.44 8.78
N SER A 11 10.98 29.50 9.14
CA SER A 11 10.55 29.98 10.45
C SER A 11 10.67 28.84 11.48
N SER A 12 11.12 29.12 12.71
CA SER A 12 11.25 28.10 13.77
C SER A 12 9.90 27.37 13.93
N PRO A 13 9.77 26.11 13.48
CA PRO A 13 8.48 25.47 13.38
C PRO A 13 8.02 25.09 14.79
N GLN A 14 7.10 25.87 15.36
CA GLN A 14 6.38 25.43 16.55
C GLN A 14 5.22 24.51 16.13
N PRO A 15 5.01 23.38 16.84
CA PRO A 15 3.87 22.53 16.58
C PRO A 15 2.58 23.32 16.83
N ARG A 16 1.66 23.29 15.87
CA ARG A 16 0.34 23.94 16.00
C ARG A 16 -0.56 23.20 16.99
N ALA A 17 -0.41 21.89 17.09
CA ALA A 17 -1.10 21.00 18.02
C ALA A 17 -0.21 19.78 18.29
N THR A 18 -0.42 19.13 19.42
CA THR A 18 0.23 17.87 19.80
C THR A 18 -0.83 16.94 20.34
N TYR A 19 -1.00 15.80 19.69
CA TYR A 19 -1.92 14.74 20.10
C TYR A 19 -1.08 13.56 20.59
N THR A 20 -1.37 13.06 21.78
CA THR A 20 -0.55 12.06 22.47
C THR A 20 -1.29 10.76 22.76
N GLN A 21 -2.62 10.75 22.65
CA GLN A 21 -3.45 9.61 23.03
C GLN A 21 -4.35 9.09 21.89
N LEU A 22 -4.11 9.51 20.65
CA LEU A 22 -4.89 9.01 19.49
C LEU A 22 -4.65 7.54 19.17
N HIS A 23 -3.50 6.99 19.58
CA HIS A 23 -3.10 5.60 19.38
C HIS A 23 -2.35 5.08 20.60
N SER A 24 -2.42 3.78 20.85
CA SER A 24 -1.71 3.14 21.97
C SER A 24 -0.33 2.59 21.60
N ASP A 25 0.02 2.63 20.31
CA ASP A 25 1.28 2.12 19.76
C ASP A 25 1.78 3.03 18.63
N ASP A 26 2.95 2.72 18.06
CA ASP A 26 3.63 3.51 17.03
C ASP A 26 2.70 3.88 15.86
N ILE A 27 2.68 5.17 15.51
CA ILE A 27 1.99 5.66 14.31
C ILE A 27 2.83 5.28 13.09
N THR A 28 2.25 4.47 12.20
CA THR A 28 2.95 3.89 11.04
C THR A 28 2.62 4.61 9.73
N ALA A 29 1.46 5.25 9.65
CA ALA A 29 1.06 6.01 8.47
C ALA A 29 0.26 7.26 8.81
N LEU A 30 0.45 8.29 8.00
CA LEU A 30 -0.34 9.52 7.99
C LEU A 30 -0.76 9.82 6.56
N SER A 31 -2.02 10.22 6.36
CA SER A 31 -2.54 10.61 5.05
C SER A 31 -3.50 11.78 5.19
N THR A 32 -3.23 12.88 4.49
CA THR A 32 -4.14 14.04 4.49
C THR A 32 -5.33 13.78 3.59
N HIS A 33 -6.52 14.20 4.03
CA HIS A 33 -7.72 14.06 3.21
C HIS A 33 -7.59 14.88 1.90
N PRO A 34 -7.92 14.32 0.73
CA PRO A 34 -7.65 14.96 -0.56
C PRO A 34 -8.47 16.23 -0.82
N LEU A 35 -9.66 16.35 -0.22
CA LEU A 35 -10.59 17.48 -0.44
C LEU A 35 -10.91 18.32 0.80
N LEU A 36 -10.53 17.88 2.00
CA LEU A 36 -10.99 18.48 3.27
C LEU A 36 -9.78 18.95 4.06
N PRO A 37 -9.44 20.24 4.00
CA PRO A 37 -8.32 20.78 4.74
C PRO A 37 -8.50 20.60 6.24
N GLY A 38 -7.46 20.10 6.91
CA GLY A 38 -7.48 19.85 8.35
C GLY A 38 -7.94 18.45 8.73
N THR A 39 -8.43 17.64 7.78
CA THR A 39 -8.73 16.22 8.05
C THR A 39 -7.49 15.36 7.80
N LEU A 40 -7.12 14.57 8.80
CA LEU A 40 -5.93 13.71 8.79
C LEU A 40 -6.33 12.27 9.14
N LEU A 41 -5.88 11.32 8.33
CA LEU A 41 -5.91 9.90 8.64
C LEU A 41 -4.61 9.53 9.36
N SER A 42 -4.71 8.78 10.44
CA SER A 42 -3.59 8.09 11.09
C SER A 42 -3.83 6.59 11.13
N ALA A 43 -2.76 5.81 11.07
CA ALA A 43 -2.78 4.39 11.33
C ALA A 43 -1.63 4.01 12.27
N SER A 44 -1.81 2.94 13.03
CA SER A 44 -0.85 2.50 14.03
C SER A 44 -0.68 0.99 14.07
N ALA A 45 0.44 0.58 14.65
CA ALA A 45 0.72 -0.80 15.01
C ALA A 45 -0.30 -1.40 15.99
N ASP A 46 -1.12 -0.58 16.66
CA ASP A 46 -2.26 -1.01 17.50
C ASP A 46 -3.43 -1.63 16.71
N GLY A 47 -3.40 -1.57 15.38
CA GLY A 47 -4.42 -2.14 14.50
C GLY A 47 -5.53 -1.16 14.09
N LEU A 48 -5.45 0.09 14.55
CA LEU A 48 -6.44 1.12 14.28
C LEU A 48 -6.06 2.01 13.11
N VAL A 49 -7.09 2.41 12.36
CA VAL A 49 -7.05 3.47 11.37
C VAL A 49 -8.11 4.50 11.73
N SER A 50 -7.68 5.71 12.06
CA SER A 50 -8.55 6.75 12.60
C SER A 50 -8.45 8.03 11.77
N MET A 51 -9.58 8.71 11.59
CA MET A 51 -9.64 10.01 10.91
C MET A 51 -9.92 11.10 11.94
N HIS A 52 -9.20 12.21 11.84
CA HIS A 52 -9.20 13.29 12.82
C HIS A 52 -9.42 14.65 12.17
N ASP A 53 -10.10 15.56 12.87
CA ASP A 53 -10.11 16.98 12.55
C ASP A 53 -9.02 17.72 13.34
N THR A 54 -7.90 17.98 12.67
CA THR A 54 -6.71 18.61 13.28
C THR A 54 -6.89 20.10 13.61
N ARG A 55 -8.08 20.66 13.37
CA ARG A 55 -8.45 22.01 13.80
C ARG A 55 -8.95 22.01 15.25
N ILE A 56 -9.36 20.87 15.76
CA ILE A 56 -9.82 20.66 17.14
C ILE A 56 -8.60 20.38 18.01
N ALA A 57 -8.38 21.18 19.06
CA ALA A 57 -7.20 21.06 19.91
C ALA A 57 -7.33 19.96 20.98
N ASP A 58 -8.56 19.66 21.40
CA ASP A 58 -8.87 18.59 22.34
C ASP A 58 -8.85 17.24 21.60
N GLU A 59 -7.96 16.33 22.01
CA GLU A 59 -7.77 15.05 21.33
C GLU A 59 -8.95 14.10 21.50
N ASP A 60 -9.71 14.24 22.60
CA ASP A 60 -10.92 13.47 22.87
C ASP A 60 -12.07 13.82 21.88
N GLU A 61 -12.05 15.04 21.32
CA GLU A 61 -13.03 15.53 20.36
C GLU A 61 -12.53 15.50 18.91
N ALA A 62 -11.23 15.33 18.69
CA ALA A 62 -10.62 15.42 17.36
C ALA A 62 -10.96 14.21 16.47
N THR A 63 -11.24 13.04 17.05
CA THR A 63 -11.48 11.79 16.30
C THR A 63 -12.87 11.77 15.66
N LEU A 64 -12.92 11.69 14.33
CA LEU A 64 -14.15 11.62 13.53
C LEU A 64 -14.63 10.19 13.30
N LEU A 65 -13.71 9.25 13.11
CA LEU A 65 -14.00 7.82 12.97
C LEU A 65 -12.78 6.99 13.34
N THR A 66 -13.04 5.75 13.76
CA THR A 66 -12.01 4.73 13.99
C THR A 66 -12.44 3.41 13.37
N ARG A 67 -11.50 2.74 12.69
CA ARG A 67 -11.66 1.42 12.10
C ARG A 67 -10.57 0.50 12.63
N ASN A 68 -10.92 -0.76 12.84
CA ASN A 68 -9.99 -1.76 13.35
C ASN A 68 -9.77 -2.82 12.26
N LEU A 69 -8.52 -2.98 11.82
CA LEU A 69 -8.13 -4.00 10.84
C LEU A 69 -7.97 -5.38 11.48
N GLY A 70 -7.81 -5.44 12.80
CA GLY A 70 -7.55 -6.67 13.55
C GLY A 70 -6.09 -7.12 13.51
N ALA A 71 -5.19 -6.32 12.95
CA ALA A 71 -3.75 -6.57 12.88
C ALA A 71 -2.96 -5.26 12.77
N SER A 72 -1.70 -5.29 13.19
CA SER A 72 -0.77 -4.14 13.16
C SER A 72 -0.72 -3.50 11.79
N VAL A 73 -1.20 -2.25 11.67
CA VAL A 73 -1.29 -1.54 10.39
C VAL A 73 0.08 -0.97 10.06
N HIS A 74 0.59 -1.22 8.86
CA HIS A 74 1.83 -0.57 8.38
C HIS A 74 1.56 0.48 7.30
N ARG A 75 0.41 0.41 6.63
CA ARG A 75 0.03 1.36 5.59
C ARG A 75 -1.47 1.63 5.60
N ALA A 76 -1.84 2.90 5.44
CA ALA A 76 -3.22 3.32 5.26
C ALA A 76 -3.29 4.62 4.46
N GLY A 77 -4.44 4.89 3.85
CA GLY A 77 -4.65 6.11 3.08
C GLY A 77 -6.04 6.21 2.48
N PHE A 78 -6.26 7.30 1.75
CA PHE A 78 -7.48 7.53 0.98
C PHE A 78 -7.33 6.95 -0.43
N LEU A 79 -8.25 6.09 -0.85
CA LEU A 79 -8.44 5.75 -2.26
C LEU A 79 -9.32 6.78 -2.99
N SER A 80 -10.21 7.40 -2.24
CA SER A 80 -11.05 8.52 -2.64
C SER A 80 -11.42 9.31 -1.37
N PRO A 81 -12.06 10.48 -1.48
CA PRO A 81 -12.57 11.21 -0.31
C PRO A 81 -13.46 10.35 0.60
N GLU A 82 -14.15 9.37 0.04
CA GLU A 82 -15.17 8.57 0.74
C GLU A 82 -14.70 7.15 1.08
N MET A 83 -13.45 6.80 0.74
CA MET A 83 -12.96 5.44 0.93
C MET A 83 -11.51 5.39 1.41
N LEU A 84 -11.33 4.74 2.55
CA LEU A 84 -10.04 4.46 3.15
C LEU A 84 -9.58 3.05 2.78
N PHE A 85 -8.27 2.83 2.75
CA PHE A 85 -7.68 1.51 2.78
C PHE A 85 -6.79 1.35 4.01
N ALA A 86 -6.63 0.11 4.47
CA ALA A 86 -5.64 -0.27 5.46
C ALA A 86 -4.96 -1.57 5.04
N LEU A 87 -3.66 -1.67 5.28
CA LEU A 87 -2.82 -2.83 5.02
C LEU A 87 -1.96 -3.12 6.26
N SER A 88 -2.05 -4.34 6.77
CA SER A 88 -1.29 -4.78 7.94
C SER A 88 0.11 -5.24 7.57
N SER A 89 1.01 -5.31 8.55
CA SER A 89 2.33 -5.94 8.42
C SER A 89 2.27 -7.41 7.94
N ASP A 90 1.18 -8.12 8.24
CA ASP A 90 0.91 -9.49 7.77
C ASP A 90 0.00 -9.53 6.52
N GLU A 91 0.00 -8.45 5.74
CA GLU A 91 -0.68 -8.33 4.43
C GLU A 91 -2.23 -8.48 4.44
N LEU A 92 -2.87 -8.38 5.61
CA LEU A 92 -4.32 -8.20 5.71
C LEU A 92 -4.72 -6.85 5.13
N PHE A 93 -5.70 -6.86 4.22
CA PHE A 93 -6.18 -5.67 3.54
C PHE A 93 -7.70 -5.51 3.65
N ALA A 94 -8.13 -4.29 3.91
CA ALA A 94 -9.54 -3.92 3.93
C ALA A 94 -9.77 -2.49 3.46
N LEU A 95 -10.98 -2.25 2.94
CA LEU A 95 -11.47 -0.92 2.60
C LEU A 95 -12.60 -0.51 3.54
N TYR A 96 -12.55 0.75 3.96
CA TYR A 96 -13.54 1.33 4.88
C TYR A 96 -14.22 2.54 4.24
N PRO A 97 -15.54 2.48 4.04
CA PRO A 97 -16.33 3.67 3.74
C PRO A 97 -16.26 4.69 4.88
N VAL A 98 -16.11 5.98 4.55
CA VAL A 98 -16.03 7.06 5.54
C VAL A 98 -17.38 7.30 6.22
N HIS A 99 -18.46 7.43 5.45
CA HIS A 99 -19.80 7.71 6.00
C HIS A 99 -20.70 6.48 6.10
N HIS A 100 -21.09 5.91 4.95
CA HIS A 100 -22.03 4.81 4.88
C HIS A 100 -21.51 3.70 3.99
N GLY A 101 -21.71 2.46 4.44
CA GLY A 101 -21.36 1.28 3.68
C GLY A 101 -20.79 0.18 4.56
N LYS A 102 -20.64 -0.99 3.97
CA LYS A 102 -20.02 -2.15 4.61
C LYS A 102 -18.51 -2.10 4.38
N THR A 103 -17.73 -2.46 5.39
CA THR A 103 -16.32 -2.78 5.23
C THR A 103 -16.14 -3.86 4.17
N LEU A 104 -15.18 -3.67 3.27
CA LEU A 104 -14.79 -4.65 2.27
C LEU A 104 -13.48 -5.29 2.72
N GLU A 105 -13.58 -6.49 3.30
CA GLU A 105 -12.43 -7.25 3.77
C GLU A 105 -11.93 -8.15 2.65
N PHE A 106 -10.68 -7.95 2.22
CA PHE A 106 -10.02 -8.81 1.25
C PHE A 106 -9.20 -9.91 1.93
N GLY A 107 -8.87 -9.71 3.22
CA GLY A 107 -8.03 -10.62 3.98
C GLY A 107 -6.58 -10.54 3.54
N ASP A 108 -5.87 -11.66 3.66
CA ASP A 108 -4.45 -11.77 3.34
C ASP A 108 -4.21 -11.67 1.82
N LEU A 109 -3.64 -10.55 1.37
CA LEU A 109 -3.38 -10.30 -0.04
C LEU A 109 -2.38 -11.26 -0.67
N ARG A 110 -1.55 -11.96 0.10
CA ARG A 110 -0.66 -13.00 -0.43
C ARG A 110 -1.45 -14.12 -1.08
N ASN A 111 -2.58 -14.49 -0.48
CA ASN A 111 -3.49 -15.49 -1.01
C ASN A 111 -4.30 -14.93 -2.20
N VAL A 112 -4.77 -13.69 -2.09
CA VAL A 112 -5.62 -13.05 -3.13
C VAL A 112 -4.84 -12.78 -4.41
N LEU A 113 -3.59 -12.31 -4.29
CA LEU A 113 -2.74 -11.88 -5.39
C LEU A 113 -1.71 -12.93 -5.82
N ALA A 114 -1.69 -14.10 -5.17
CA ALA A 114 -0.67 -15.13 -5.35
C ALA A 114 0.76 -14.55 -5.27
N CYS A 115 1.02 -13.76 -4.23
CA CYS A 115 2.29 -13.08 -4.00
C CYS A 115 2.89 -13.47 -2.64
N ARG A 116 4.11 -13.00 -2.37
CA ARG A 116 4.81 -13.22 -1.10
C ARG A 116 4.78 -12.02 -0.17
N TYR A 117 4.71 -10.82 -0.75
CA TYR A 117 4.63 -9.55 -0.02
C TYR A 117 3.92 -8.50 -0.87
N VAL A 118 3.40 -7.47 -0.21
CA VAL A 118 2.87 -6.25 -0.82
C VAL A 118 3.81 -5.11 -0.44
N ALA A 119 4.36 -4.41 -1.43
CA ALA A 119 5.31 -3.32 -1.23
C ALA A 119 4.63 -2.00 -0.86
N ASP A 120 3.56 -1.64 -1.58
CA ASP A 120 2.73 -0.47 -1.26
C ASP A 120 1.38 -0.55 -1.99
N VAL A 121 0.46 0.32 -1.59
CA VAL A 121 -0.81 0.61 -2.24
C VAL A 121 -0.75 2.08 -2.66
N LEU A 122 -0.70 2.34 -3.97
CA LEU A 122 -0.63 3.69 -4.53
C LEU A 122 -2.01 4.11 -5.08
N PRO A 123 -2.74 5.01 -4.40
CA PRO A 123 -4.01 5.53 -4.89
C PRO A 123 -3.84 6.21 -6.25
N LYS A 124 -4.79 6.01 -7.14
CA LYS A 124 -4.88 6.76 -8.39
C LYS A 124 -5.38 8.17 -8.10
N THR A 125 -4.79 9.17 -8.76
CA THR A 125 -5.16 10.59 -8.61
C THR A 125 -6.59 10.89 -9.06
N ASP A 126 -7.15 10.07 -9.96
CA ASP A 126 -8.53 10.16 -10.44
C ASP A 126 -9.58 9.55 -9.48
N GLY A 127 -9.14 8.92 -8.38
CA GLY A 127 -10.01 8.26 -7.41
C GLY A 127 -10.72 7.00 -7.93
N SER A 128 -10.32 6.47 -9.09
CA SER A 128 -10.91 5.25 -9.67
C SER A 128 -10.37 3.96 -9.04
N GLY A 129 -9.33 4.07 -8.23
CA GLY A 129 -8.84 2.99 -7.38
C GLY A 129 -7.37 3.14 -7.00
N ALA A 130 -6.62 2.04 -7.02
CA ALA A 130 -5.20 2.02 -6.67
C ALA A 130 -4.42 1.02 -7.51
N ILE A 131 -3.11 1.23 -7.55
CA ILE A 131 -2.14 0.25 -8.06
C ILE A 131 -1.45 -0.35 -6.84
N LEU A 132 -1.46 -1.67 -6.73
CA LEU A 132 -0.75 -2.41 -5.68
C LEU A 132 0.49 -3.07 -6.26
N GLY A 133 1.64 -2.80 -5.66
CA GLY A 133 2.89 -3.44 -6.01
C GLY A 133 3.11 -4.66 -5.13
N ALA A 134 3.25 -5.83 -5.73
CA ALA A 134 3.42 -7.08 -5.00
C ALA A 134 4.51 -7.94 -5.66
N GLY A 135 5.36 -8.56 -4.84
CA GLY A 135 6.45 -9.40 -5.34
C GLY A 135 6.22 -10.88 -5.08
N ASN A 136 6.78 -11.71 -5.96
CA ASN A 136 6.91 -13.14 -5.73
C ASN A 136 8.40 -13.50 -5.59
N GLN A 137 8.75 -14.12 -4.48
CA GLN A 137 10.06 -14.71 -4.22
C GLN A 137 9.84 -16.21 -4.01
N GLU A 138 10.06 -16.99 -5.06
CA GLU A 138 10.25 -18.43 -4.86
C GLU A 138 11.65 -18.66 -4.31
N TYR A 139 11.74 -18.95 -3.02
CA TYR A 139 12.89 -19.66 -2.49
C TYR A 139 12.78 -21.10 -3.01
N LEU A 140 13.79 -21.53 -3.76
CA LEU A 140 13.95 -22.86 -4.34
C LEU A 140 14.12 -23.97 -3.28
N PHE A 141 13.41 -23.91 -2.15
CA PHE A 141 13.58 -24.86 -1.04
C PHE A 141 13.15 -26.29 -1.42
N LEU A 142 12.25 -26.42 -2.41
CA LEU A 142 11.86 -27.72 -2.99
C LEU A 142 12.93 -28.32 -3.93
N LEU A 143 13.89 -27.54 -4.44
CA LEU A 143 14.95 -28.09 -5.30
C LEU A 143 15.89 -29.03 -4.55
N LEU A 144 16.17 -28.78 -3.26
CA LEU A 144 17.06 -29.65 -2.50
C LEU A 144 16.41 -31.03 -2.27
N LEU A 145 15.12 -31.05 -1.90
CA LEU A 145 14.38 -32.30 -1.67
C LEU A 145 14.15 -33.12 -2.96
N LEU A 146 13.86 -32.46 -4.09
CA LEU A 146 13.68 -33.15 -5.37
C LEU A 146 15.01 -33.64 -5.96
N TYR A 147 16.11 -32.91 -5.77
CA TYR A 147 17.45 -33.34 -6.19
C TYR A 147 17.91 -34.63 -5.49
N TYR A 148 17.50 -34.85 -4.24
CA TYR A 148 17.84 -36.08 -3.50
C TYR A 148 16.88 -37.26 -3.75
N LEU A 149 15.69 -37.04 -4.33
CA LEU A 149 14.63 -38.07 -4.40
C LEU A 149 14.18 -38.45 -5.82
N VAL A 150 14.58 -37.74 -6.88
CA VAL A 150 14.14 -38.02 -8.26
C VAL A 150 15.33 -38.35 -9.18
N PRO A 151 15.35 -39.51 -9.87
CA PRO A 151 16.37 -39.79 -10.88
C PRO A 151 16.22 -38.82 -12.06
N ILE A 152 17.31 -38.12 -12.38
CA ILE A 152 17.37 -37.10 -13.44
C ILE A 152 17.31 -37.80 -14.80
N THR A 153 16.12 -37.90 -15.40
CA THR A 153 16.00 -38.25 -16.83
C THR A 153 15.26 -37.19 -17.65
N GLU A 154 14.60 -36.23 -17.02
CA GLU A 154 13.98 -35.10 -17.71
C GLU A 154 14.33 -33.81 -16.95
N ALA A 155 14.95 -32.86 -17.65
CA ALA A 155 15.25 -31.55 -17.10
C ALA A 155 13.93 -30.83 -16.79
N LEU A 156 13.49 -30.88 -15.54
CA LEU A 156 12.36 -30.06 -15.08
C LEU A 156 12.85 -28.61 -15.05
N THR A 157 12.51 -27.84 -16.07
CA THR A 157 12.76 -26.39 -16.10
C THR A 157 11.83 -25.73 -15.09
N ILE A 158 12.22 -25.70 -13.82
CA ILE A 158 11.52 -24.92 -12.79
C ILE A 158 11.96 -23.46 -12.99
N SER A 159 11.14 -22.66 -13.66
CA SER A 159 11.36 -21.22 -13.75
C SER A 159 10.94 -20.58 -12.43
N SER A 160 11.90 -20.20 -11.58
CA SER A 160 11.63 -19.27 -10.49
C SER A 160 11.31 -17.91 -11.10
N GLU A 161 10.04 -17.64 -11.39
CA GLU A 161 9.63 -16.33 -11.90
C GLU A 161 9.64 -15.30 -10.76
N GLN A 162 10.85 -14.82 -10.44
CA GLN A 162 11.03 -13.62 -9.62
C GLN A 162 10.47 -12.44 -10.40
N ALA A 163 9.33 -11.91 -9.95
CA ALA A 163 8.67 -10.80 -10.60
C ALA A 163 8.07 -9.87 -9.55
N PHE A 164 8.12 -8.58 -9.86
CA PHE A 164 7.31 -7.59 -9.20
C PHE A 164 6.11 -7.28 -10.09
N ASN A 165 4.91 -7.45 -9.56
CA ASN A 165 3.66 -7.26 -10.29
C ASN A 165 2.96 -6.01 -9.74
N MET A 166 2.54 -5.12 -10.63
CA MET A 166 1.66 -4.01 -10.31
C MET A 166 0.24 -4.40 -10.71
N MET A 167 -0.64 -4.52 -9.73
CA MET A 167 -2.01 -4.99 -9.89
C MET A 167 -3.00 -3.86 -9.68
N LEU A 168 -4.01 -3.77 -10.54
CA LEU A 168 -5.03 -2.75 -10.44
C LEU A 168 -6.12 -3.19 -9.45
N LEU A 169 -6.37 -2.36 -8.44
CA LEU A 169 -7.59 -2.38 -7.65
C LEU A 169 -8.53 -1.33 -8.24
N SER A 170 -9.67 -1.77 -8.77
CA SER A 170 -10.62 -0.91 -9.47
C SER A 170 -11.96 -0.82 -8.76
N ARG A 171 -12.56 0.37 -8.81
CA ARG A 171 -13.94 0.62 -8.36
C ARG A 171 -14.91 0.51 -9.53
N SER A 172 -15.74 -0.52 -9.54
CA SER A 172 -16.87 -0.63 -10.48
C SER A 172 -18.13 0.09 -9.95
N SER A 173 -18.29 0.14 -8.63
CA SER A 173 -19.28 0.94 -7.89
C SER A 173 -18.79 1.16 -6.45
N ASP A 174 -19.44 2.02 -5.67
CA ASP A 174 -19.02 2.35 -4.30
C ASP A 174 -18.88 1.13 -3.39
N THR A 175 -19.66 0.07 -3.64
CA THR A 175 -19.63 -1.17 -2.88
C THR A 175 -18.91 -2.31 -3.59
N ASN A 176 -18.42 -2.10 -4.81
CA ASN A 176 -17.85 -3.18 -5.62
C ASN A 176 -16.45 -2.82 -6.12
N TRP A 177 -15.49 -3.32 -5.36
CA TRP A 177 -14.06 -3.17 -5.56
C TRP A 177 -13.44 -4.54 -5.83
N SER A 178 -12.57 -4.61 -6.82
CA SER A 178 -11.96 -5.87 -7.21
C SER A 178 -10.58 -5.67 -7.79
N PHE A 179 -9.71 -6.64 -7.53
CA PHE A 179 -8.44 -6.77 -8.23
C PHE A 179 -8.67 -7.30 -9.63
N ASP A 180 -7.88 -6.81 -10.58
CA ASP A 180 -7.76 -7.40 -11.91
C ASP A 180 -6.33 -7.93 -12.12
N PRO A 181 -6.05 -9.19 -11.71
CA PRO A 181 -4.74 -9.80 -11.90
C PRO A 181 -4.37 -9.96 -13.38
N ALA A 182 -5.36 -10.07 -14.28
CA ALA A 182 -5.13 -10.25 -15.71
C ALA A 182 -4.62 -8.96 -16.37
N ALA A 183 -4.99 -7.80 -15.82
CA ALA A 183 -4.47 -6.50 -16.22
C ALA A 183 -3.17 -6.10 -15.49
N SER A 184 -2.48 -7.03 -14.82
CA SER A 184 -1.25 -6.72 -14.09
C SER A 184 -0.07 -6.41 -15.01
N ILE A 185 0.74 -5.44 -14.59
CA ILE A 185 2.02 -5.14 -15.25
C ILE A 185 3.11 -5.89 -14.49
N ARG A 186 3.82 -6.79 -15.17
CA ARG A 186 4.92 -7.57 -14.58
C ARG A 186 6.27 -6.93 -14.91
N LEU A 187 7.14 -6.86 -13.91
CA LEU A 187 8.55 -6.46 -14.02
C LEU A 187 9.42 -7.69 -13.70
N PRO A 188 9.79 -8.50 -14.72
CA PRO A 188 10.56 -9.71 -14.51
C PRO A 188 11.96 -9.40 -13.95
N GLY A 189 12.38 -10.16 -12.95
CA GLY A 189 13.70 -10.02 -12.32
C GLY A 189 13.91 -8.70 -11.57
N ALA A 190 12.83 -7.97 -11.24
CA ALA A 190 12.85 -6.61 -10.72
C ALA A 190 14.06 -6.31 -9.83
N HIS A 191 14.15 -6.94 -8.67
CA HIS A 191 15.32 -6.87 -7.78
C HIS A 191 15.90 -8.27 -7.51
N GLY A 192 15.77 -9.18 -8.48
CA GLY A 192 16.18 -10.58 -8.35
C GLY A 192 15.52 -11.25 -7.14
N ALA A 193 16.35 -11.78 -6.24
CA ALA A 193 15.91 -12.47 -5.02
C ALA A 193 15.51 -11.51 -3.89
N GLU A 194 15.79 -10.21 -4.00
CA GLU A 194 15.57 -9.22 -2.95
C GLU A 194 14.16 -8.62 -2.99
N VAL A 195 13.69 -8.10 -1.84
CA VAL A 195 12.34 -7.51 -1.73
C VAL A 195 12.33 -6.13 -2.38
N VAL A 196 11.30 -5.83 -3.18
CA VAL A 196 10.98 -4.46 -3.61
C VAL A 196 10.31 -3.75 -2.45
N ARG A 197 10.94 -2.70 -1.93
CA ARG A 197 10.47 -1.94 -0.76
C ARG A 197 9.67 -0.70 -1.14
N ALA A 198 9.90 -0.15 -2.33
CA ALA A 198 9.15 0.99 -2.82
C ALA A 198 9.07 0.97 -4.35
N TYR A 199 8.02 1.60 -4.86
CA TYR A 199 7.88 1.89 -6.27
C TYR A 199 7.12 3.19 -6.46
N CYS A 200 7.29 3.83 -7.61
CA CYS A 200 6.48 4.96 -8.03
C CYS A 200 6.40 5.02 -9.55
N PHE A 201 5.42 5.74 -10.07
CA PHE A 201 5.19 5.91 -11.50
C PHE A 201 5.20 7.39 -11.88
N PHE A 202 5.66 7.65 -13.09
CA PHE A 202 5.61 8.94 -13.76
C PHE A 202 4.85 8.75 -15.07
N ASP A 203 3.53 8.94 -15.01
CA ASP A 203 2.61 8.65 -16.11
C ASP A 203 2.98 9.42 -17.38
N GLU A 204 3.35 10.71 -17.25
CA GLU A 204 3.75 11.58 -18.37
C GLU A 204 4.96 11.04 -19.15
N HIS A 205 5.79 10.20 -18.52
CA HIS A 205 7.00 9.63 -19.12
C HIS A 205 6.92 8.11 -19.29
N GLN A 206 5.78 7.49 -18.95
CA GLN A 206 5.58 6.04 -18.94
C GLN A 206 6.73 5.31 -18.24
N LEU A 207 7.16 5.86 -17.09
CA LEU A 207 8.28 5.37 -16.31
C LEU A 207 7.78 4.81 -14.99
N VAL A 208 8.29 3.64 -14.64
CA VAL A 208 8.15 3.09 -13.29
C VAL A 208 9.53 3.01 -12.66
N PHE A 209 9.64 3.41 -11.40
CA PHE A 209 10.83 3.18 -10.60
C PHE A 209 10.53 2.15 -9.53
N THR A 210 11.48 1.26 -9.27
CA THR A 210 11.45 0.32 -8.15
C THR A 210 12.73 0.47 -7.33
N ALA A 211 12.61 0.34 -6.01
CA ALA A 211 13.74 0.31 -5.10
C ALA A 211 13.67 -0.96 -4.25
N GLY A 212 14.78 -1.69 -4.16
CA GLY A 212 14.85 -2.99 -3.49
C GLY A 212 15.88 -3.05 -2.36
N GLU A 213 15.84 -4.15 -1.61
CA GLU A 213 16.83 -4.45 -0.56
C GLU A 213 18.23 -4.73 -1.12
N ASP A 214 18.34 -4.95 -2.43
CA ASP A 214 19.60 -4.99 -3.18
C ASP A 214 20.34 -3.63 -3.22
N GLY A 215 19.76 -2.58 -2.63
CA GLY A 215 20.32 -1.23 -2.60
C GLY A 215 20.25 -0.50 -3.95
N CYS A 216 19.54 -1.06 -4.92
CA CYS A 216 19.41 -0.48 -6.26
C CYS A 216 18.09 0.28 -6.43
N ILE A 217 18.10 1.28 -7.31
CA ILE A 217 16.90 1.87 -7.90
C ILE A 217 16.93 1.51 -9.39
N LYS A 218 15.83 0.95 -9.91
CA LYS A 218 15.71 0.56 -11.32
C LYS A 218 14.55 1.29 -11.96
N ALA A 219 14.73 1.66 -13.22
CA ALA A 219 13.73 2.34 -14.04
C ALA A 219 13.23 1.41 -15.13
N TRP A 220 11.93 1.44 -15.41
CA TRP A 220 11.25 0.54 -16.33
C TRP A 220 10.42 1.34 -17.32
N ARG A 221 10.47 0.97 -18.60
CA ARG A 221 9.62 1.52 -19.66
C ARG A 221 8.93 0.39 -20.45
N PRO A 222 7.78 0.68 -21.07
CA PRO A 222 7.19 -0.24 -22.04
C PRO A 222 8.17 -0.49 -23.20
N GLY A 223 8.59 -1.74 -23.40
CA GLY A 223 9.40 -2.16 -24.54
C GLY A 223 10.93 -2.12 -24.37
N GLY A 224 11.45 -1.83 -23.17
CA GLY A 224 12.90 -1.85 -22.87
C GLY A 224 13.31 -0.87 -21.80
#